data_AF-A0AAN9QGW2-F1
#
_entry.id   AF-A0AAN9QGW2-F1
#
_cell.length_a   1.000
_cell.length_b   1.000
_cell.length_c   1.000
_cell.angle_alpha   90.00
_cell.angle_beta   90.00
_cell.angle_gamma   90.00
#
_symmetry.space_group_name_H-M   'P 1'
#
loop_
_entity.id
_entity.type
_entity.pdbx_description
1 polymer ?
#
loop_
_entity_poly.entity_id
_entity_poly.type
_entity_poly.pdbx_seq_one_letter_code
_entity_poly.pdbx_strand_id
1 'polypeptide(L)'
;MANTLQRALRATMARRLSTDALVEIKPGEIGMVSGIPQEHLHRRVVIYSPARTASQQGSGKVGKWKINFLSTQKWENPLMGWTSTGDPYSHVGDSALSFDSAEAAKAFAEKHGWEYLVKKRHTPLLKVKTYADNFKWKGLPKSAEE
;
A
#
# COMPACT_ATOMS: atom_id res chain seq x y z
N MET A 1 40.84 -52.47 22.58
CA MET A 1 40.07 -51.74 23.60
C MET A 1 39.17 -50.75 22.88
N ALA A 2 37.86 -50.92 23.01
CA ALA A 2 36.84 -50.10 22.38
C ALA A 2 36.70 -48.77 23.12
N ASN A 3 36.50 -47.66 22.39
CA ASN A 3 35.68 -46.57 22.93
C ASN A 3 35.06 -45.73 21.81
N THR A 4 33.80 -46.06 21.55
CA THR A 4 32.82 -45.37 20.71
C THR A 4 32.37 -44.11 21.44
N LEU A 5 32.58 -42.92 20.86
CA LEU A 5 31.95 -41.68 21.32
C LEU A 5 30.98 -41.19 20.25
N GLN A 6 29.73 -41.67 20.35
CA GLN A 6 28.58 -41.09 19.66
C GLN A 6 28.26 -39.73 20.31
N ARG A 7 28.47 -38.65 19.55
CA ARG A 7 28.03 -37.31 19.95
C ARG A 7 26.57 -37.13 19.55
N ALA A 8 25.66 -37.20 20.52
CA ALA A 8 24.23 -36.97 20.32
C ALA A 8 23.94 -35.48 20.03
N LEU A 9 23.35 -35.21 18.87
CA LEU A 9 22.72 -33.94 18.51
C LEU A 9 21.38 -33.81 19.26
N ARG A 10 21.34 -33.03 20.34
CA ARG A 10 20.08 -32.59 20.94
C ARG A 10 19.52 -31.45 20.08
N ALA A 11 18.54 -31.75 19.25
CA ALA A 11 17.72 -30.72 18.62
C ALA A 11 16.85 -30.06 19.69
N THR A 12 17.19 -28.84 20.08
CA THR A 12 16.29 -27.97 20.84
C THR A 12 15.14 -27.57 19.92
N MET A 13 14.03 -28.30 19.99
CA MET A 13 12.76 -27.80 19.46
C MET A 13 12.35 -26.59 20.32
N ALA A 14 12.71 -25.40 19.85
CA ALA A 14 12.06 -24.19 20.31
C ALA A 14 10.59 -24.29 19.91
N ARG A 15 9.73 -24.55 20.89
CA ARG A 15 8.28 -24.45 20.74
C ARG A 15 7.99 -22.98 20.39
N ARG A 16 7.71 -22.69 19.11
CA ARG A 16 7.11 -21.41 18.75
C ARG A 16 5.75 -21.39 19.43
N LEU A 17 5.64 -20.64 20.52
CA LEU A 17 4.35 -20.36 21.14
C LEU A 17 3.57 -19.54 20.11
N SER A 18 2.66 -20.17 19.38
CA SER A 18 1.75 -19.47 18.49
C SER A 18 0.82 -18.63 19.37
N THR A 19 1.05 -17.33 19.43
CA THR A 19 0.18 -16.35 20.11
C THR A 19 -1.03 -15.98 19.24
N ASP A 20 -1.52 -16.90 18.44
CA ASP A 20 -2.78 -16.75 17.71
C ASP A 20 -3.90 -17.30 18.60
N ALA A 21 -4.09 -16.66 19.76
CA ALA A 21 -5.37 -16.75 20.43
C ALA A 21 -6.35 -16.02 19.50
N LEU A 22 -7.30 -16.77 18.93
CA LEU A 22 -8.39 -16.28 18.09
C LEU A 22 -9.25 -15.30 18.91
N VAL A 23 -8.76 -14.07 19.09
CA VAL A 23 -9.59 -12.96 19.50
C VAL A 23 -10.35 -12.56 18.25
N GLU A 24 -11.64 -12.89 18.21
CA GLU A 24 -12.58 -12.35 17.24
C GLU A 24 -12.67 -10.84 17.47
N ILE A 25 -11.75 -10.08 16.88
CA ILE A 25 -11.77 -8.62 16.95
C ILE A 25 -12.99 -8.16 16.16
N LYS A 26 -14.00 -7.62 16.83
CA LYS A 26 -15.15 -7.08 16.09
C LYS A 26 -14.68 -5.82 15.33
N PRO A 27 -15.18 -5.61 14.11
CA PRO A 27 -14.80 -4.44 13.32
C PRO A 27 -15.13 -3.16 14.10
N GLY A 28 -14.15 -2.27 14.24
CA GLY A 28 -14.29 -0.99 14.96
C GLY A 28 -13.91 -0.98 16.45
N GLU A 29 -13.69 -2.13 17.09
CA GLU A 29 -13.31 -2.17 18.52
C GLU A 29 -11.97 -1.48 18.79
N ILE A 30 -10.98 -1.68 17.91
CA ILE A 30 -9.66 -1.05 18.06
C ILE A 30 -9.76 0.46 17.84
N GLY A 31 -10.64 0.91 16.93
CA GLY A 31 -10.93 2.32 16.72
C GLY A 31 -11.36 3.01 18.02
N MET A 32 -12.28 2.40 18.78
CA MET A 32 -12.77 2.94 20.05
C MET A 32 -11.69 3.00 21.14
N VAL A 33 -10.81 2.00 21.20
CA VAL A 33 -9.73 1.92 22.21
C VAL A 33 -8.57 2.85 21.88
N SER A 34 -8.38 3.19 20.61
CA SER A 34 -7.23 3.97 20.13
C SER A 34 -7.24 5.47 20.49
N GLY A 35 -8.31 5.98 21.12
CA GLY A 35 -8.41 7.39 21.51
C GLY A 35 -8.68 8.35 20.35
N ILE A 36 -9.06 7.81 19.17
CA ILE A 36 -9.46 8.62 18.01
C ILE A 36 -10.83 9.27 18.31
N PRO A 37 -10.97 10.60 18.12
CA PRO A 37 -12.28 11.26 18.27
C PRO A 37 -13.35 10.63 17.38
N GLN A 38 -14.58 10.56 17.89
CA GLN A 38 -15.69 9.87 17.22
C GLN A 38 -16.01 10.41 15.82
N GLU A 39 -15.74 11.70 15.59
CA GLU A 39 -15.87 12.38 14.30
C GLU A 39 -15.00 11.76 13.21
N HIS A 40 -13.84 11.22 13.57
CA HIS A 40 -12.89 10.63 12.62
C HIS A 40 -13.01 9.10 12.49
N LEU A 41 -13.76 8.44 13.37
CA LEU A 41 -13.98 6.99 13.34
C LEU A 41 -14.79 6.54 12.11
N HIS A 42 -15.68 7.38 11.58
CA HIS A 42 -16.57 7.01 10.48
C HIS A 42 -16.10 7.55 9.12
N ARG A 43 -14.84 7.96 9.01
CA ARG A 43 -14.33 8.59 7.80
C ARG A 43 -14.15 7.56 6.68
N ARG A 44 -14.51 7.98 5.47
CA ARG A 44 -14.25 7.21 4.24
C ARG A 44 -12.79 7.25 3.86
N VAL A 45 -12.21 6.09 3.63
CA VAL A 45 -10.82 5.92 3.21
C VAL A 45 -10.72 5.26 1.85
N VAL A 46 -9.70 5.61 1.08
CA VAL A 46 -9.41 5.00 -0.21
C VAL A 46 -8.11 4.21 -0.10
N ILE A 47 -8.21 2.89 -0.24
CA ILE A 47 -7.05 2.00 -0.28
C ILE A 47 -6.54 1.95 -1.71
N TYR A 48 -5.29 2.35 -1.94
CA TYR A 48 -4.71 2.40 -3.27
C TYR A 48 -3.22 2.05 -3.27
N SER A 49 -2.73 1.57 -4.41
CA SER A 49 -1.30 1.49 -4.70
C SER A 49 -0.92 2.74 -5.49
N PRO A 50 0.01 3.58 -5.02
CA PRO A 50 0.48 4.74 -5.78
C PRO A 50 0.99 4.33 -7.16
N ALA A 51 0.59 5.10 -8.18
CA ALA A 51 1.11 4.94 -9.52
C ALA A 51 2.57 5.38 -9.58
N ARG A 52 3.29 4.93 -10.61
CA ARG A 52 4.63 5.42 -10.89
C ARG A 52 4.56 6.92 -11.23
N THR A 53 5.42 7.73 -10.61
CA THR A 53 5.57 9.15 -10.96
C THR A 53 5.94 9.27 -12.44
N ALA A 54 5.10 9.92 -13.25
CA ALA A 54 5.28 9.98 -14.71
C ALA A 54 6.63 10.61 -15.12
N SER A 55 7.11 11.58 -14.36
CA SER A 55 8.40 12.25 -14.59
C SER A 55 9.62 11.37 -14.29
N GLN A 56 9.46 10.25 -13.59
CA GLN A 56 10.56 9.36 -13.19
C GLN A 56 10.35 7.94 -13.75
N GLN A 57 11.44 7.31 -14.20
CA GLN A 57 11.35 5.94 -14.73
C GLN A 57 11.46 4.85 -13.65
N GLY A 58 11.97 5.19 -12.46
CA GLY A 58 12.19 4.25 -11.36
C GLY A 58 10.91 3.60 -10.83
N SER A 59 10.97 2.32 -10.51
CA SER A 59 9.84 1.51 -10.02
C SER A 59 9.86 1.25 -8.50
N GLY A 60 10.88 1.71 -7.76
CA GLY A 60 11.08 1.33 -6.35
C GLY A 60 9.96 1.74 -5.39
N LYS A 61 9.19 2.79 -5.70
CA LYS A 61 8.04 3.23 -4.88
C LYS A 61 6.73 2.49 -5.24
N VAL A 62 6.72 1.71 -6.32
CA VAL A 62 5.53 1.01 -6.81
C VAL A 62 5.48 -0.37 -6.16
N GLY A 63 4.40 -0.72 -5.47
CA GLY A 63 4.35 -2.01 -4.73
C GLY A 63 3.59 -1.88 -3.43
N LYS A 64 3.84 -0.76 -2.75
CA LYS A 64 3.26 -0.46 -1.45
C LYS A 64 1.80 -0.02 -1.61
N TRP A 65 0.98 -0.47 -0.68
CA TRP A 65 -0.40 -0.06 -0.52
C TRP A 65 -0.48 1.03 0.52
N LYS A 66 -1.31 2.04 0.26
CA LYS A 66 -1.53 3.17 1.17
C LYS A 66 -3.01 3.39 1.39
N ILE A 67 -3.34 3.99 2.53
CA ILE A 67 -4.69 4.41 2.88
C ILE A 67 -4.74 5.92 2.74
N ASN A 68 -5.56 6.40 1.80
CA ASN A 68 -5.82 7.83 1.62
C ASN A 68 -7.05 8.23 2.44
N PHE A 69 -6.90 9.24 3.29
CA PHE A 69 -8.02 9.91 3.94
C PHE A 69 -8.44 11.09 3.08
N LEU A 70 -9.72 11.15 2.69
CA LEU A 70 -10.25 12.31 1.97
C LEU A 70 -10.22 13.54 2.90
N SER A 71 -9.19 14.38 2.75
CA SER A 71 -9.01 15.57 3.58
C SER A 71 -10.00 16.66 3.18
N THR A 72 -10.59 17.32 4.18
CA THR A 72 -11.72 18.24 3.99
C THR A 72 -11.30 19.59 3.42
N GLN A 73 -10.52 20.38 4.17
CA GLN A 73 -10.28 21.78 3.83
C GLN A 73 -8.84 22.19 4.18
N LYS A 74 -8.22 22.90 3.23
CA LYS A 74 -6.97 23.60 3.40
C LYS A 74 -7.24 25.07 3.09
N TRP A 75 -6.71 25.98 3.91
CA TRP A 75 -6.87 27.42 3.73
C TRP A 75 -5.54 28.14 3.85
N GLU A 76 -5.48 29.37 3.35
CA GLU A 76 -4.32 30.23 3.47
C GLU A 76 -4.31 30.95 4.82
N ASN A 77 -3.17 30.94 5.52
CA ASN A 77 -3.01 31.70 6.75
C ASN A 77 -2.87 33.20 6.42
N PRO A 78 -3.73 34.10 6.94
CA PRO A 78 -3.74 35.52 6.60
C PRO A 78 -2.46 36.28 6.98
N LEU A 79 -1.64 35.76 7.90
CA LEU A 79 -0.39 36.42 8.29
C LEU A 79 0.77 36.11 7.34
N MET A 80 1.02 34.82 7.08
CA MET A 80 2.23 34.35 6.36
C MET A 80 1.94 33.77 4.97
N GLY A 81 0.68 33.55 4.61
CA GLY A 81 0.30 32.90 3.34
C GLY A 81 0.51 31.38 3.31
N TRP A 82 0.84 30.74 4.43
CA TRP A 82 1.08 29.29 4.47
C TRP A 82 -0.22 28.50 4.43
N THR A 83 -0.19 27.32 3.78
CA THR A 83 -1.32 26.40 3.77
C THR A 83 -1.53 25.77 5.14
N SER A 84 -2.64 26.15 5.78
CA SER A 84 -3.08 25.61 7.07
C SER A 84 -4.22 24.60 6.87
N THR A 85 -4.34 23.64 7.79
CA THR A 85 -5.42 22.65 7.80
C THR A 85 -5.82 22.32 9.23
N GLY A 86 -7.10 22.05 9.45
CA GLY A 86 -7.64 21.60 10.74
C GLY A 86 -7.79 20.08 10.83
N ASP A 87 -7.47 19.34 9.77
CA ASP A 87 -7.67 17.90 9.73
C ASP A 87 -6.40 17.15 10.15
N PRO A 88 -6.42 16.39 11.27
CA PRO A 88 -5.25 15.68 11.79
C PRO A 88 -4.76 14.55 10.87
N TYR A 89 -5.65 13.98 10.04
CA TYR A 89 -5.30 12.86 9.15
C TYR A 89 -4.72 13.30 7.80
N SER A 90 -4.63 14.61 7.54
CA SER A 90 -4.18 15.17 6.26
C SER A 90 -2.83 14.64 5.77
N HIS A 91 -1.93 14.28 6.69
CA HIS A 91 -0.57 13.81 6.36
C HIS A 91 -0.27 12.37 6.78
N VAL A 92 -1.11 11.80 7.66
CA VAL A 92 -0.90 10.47 8.27
C VAL A 92 -1.00 9.37 7.21
N GLY A 93 -1.99 9.46 6.31
CA GLY A 93 -2.21 8.49 5.25
C GLY A 93 -1.06 8.38 4.24
N ASP A 94 -0.45 9.51 3.88
CA ASP A 94 0.61 9.53 2.87
C ASP A 94 2.00 9.19 3.44
N SER A 95 2.27 9.58 4.68
CA SER A 95 3.63 9.52 5.27
C SER A 95 3.87 8.27 6.12
N ALA A 96 2.87 7.81 6.87
CA ALA A 96 3.09 6.81 7.93
C ALA A 96 2.42 5.45 7.66
N LEU A 97 1.35 5.42 6.85
CA LEU A 97 0.58 4.18 6.62
C LEU A 97 0.90 3.55 5.26
N SER A 98 1.93 2.71 5.25
CA SER A 98 2.28 1.88 4.10
C SER A 98 2.19 0.39 4.43
N PHE A 99 1.53 -0.36 3.57
CA PHE A 99 1.30 -1.80 3.70
C PHE A 99 1.91 -2.55 2.53
N ASP A 100 2.24 -3.82 2.74
CA ASP A 100 2.78 -4.69 1.69
C ASP A 100 1.69 -5.30 0.82
N SER A 101 0.49 -5.53 1.37
CA SER A 101 -0.64 -6.14 0.66
C SER A 101 -1.93 -5.32 0.80
N ALA A 102 -2.82 -5.48 -0.20
CA ALA A 102 -4.16 -4.88 -0.16
C ALA A 102 -5.01 -5.46 0.99
N GLU A 103 -4.79 -6.73 1.33
CA GLU A 103 -5.50 -7.43 2.41
C GLU A 103 -5.09 -6.90 3.77
N ALA A 104 -3.80 -6.65 3.99
CA ALA A 104 -3.33 -6.03 5.23
C ALA A 104 -3.93 -4.62 5.41
N ALA A 105 -4.02 -3.84 4.34
CA ALA A 105 -4.65 -2.52 4.38
C ALA A 105 -6.16 -2.61 4.66
N LYS A 106 -6.87 -3.57 4.07
CA LYS A 106 -8.30 -3.83 4.33
C LYS A 106 -8.54 -4.24 5.78
N ALA A 107 -7.79 -5.23 6.27
CA ALA A 107 -7.89 -5.69 7.65
C ALA A 107 -7.57 -4.56 8.64
N PHE A 108 -6.63 -3.67 8.32
CA PHE A 108 -6.34 -2.50 9.15
C PHE A 108 -7.52 -1.52 9.20
N ALA A 109 -8.13 -1.22 8.04
CA ALA A 109 -9.30 -0.34 7.99
C ALA A 109 -10.51 -0.93 8.74
N GLU A 110 -10.76 -2.23 8.60
CA GLU A 110 -11.85 -2.95 9.29
C GLU A 110 -11.66 -2.96 10.82
N LYS A 111 -10.43 -3.19 11.29
CA LYS A 111 -10.09 -3.12 12.72
C LYS A 111 -10.40 -1.75 13.33
N HIS A 112 -10.14 -0.68 12.59
CA HIS A 112 -10.41 0.70 13.04
C HIS A 112 -11.86 1.14 12.78
N GLY A 113 -12.65 0.37 12.04
CA GLY A 113 -14.04 0.67 11.72
C GLY A 113 -14.22 1.69 10.59
N TRP A 114 -13.21 1.91 9.75
CA TRP A 114 -13.28 2.87 8.65
C TRP A 114 -14.01 2.29 7.43
N GLU A 115 -14.88 3.09 6.80
CA GLU A 115 -15.50 2.73 5.52
C GLU A 115 -14.46 2.86 4.41
N TYR A 116 -14.17 1.78 3.67
CA TYR A 116 -13.07 1.77 2.70
C TYR A 116 -13.53 1.51 1.26
N LEU A 117 -12.85 2.16 0.31
CA LEU A 117 -12.95 1.89 -1.13
C LEU A 117 -11.59 1.44 -1.67
N VAL A 118 -11.55 0.27 -2.32
CA VAL A 118 -10.30 -0.28 -2.88
C VAL A 118 -10.16 0.09 -4.35
N LYS A 119 -9.11 0.85 -4.68
CA LYS A 119 -8.70 1.10 -6.06
C LYS A 119 -7.70 0.03 -6.50
N LYS A 120 -8.04 -0.69 -7.58
CA LYS A 120 -7.17 -1.72 -8.15
C LYS A 120 -5.86 -1.09 -8.63
N ARG A 121 -4.75 -1.82 -8.44
CA ARG A 121 -3.44 -1.42 -8.93
C ARG A 121 -3.40 -1.53 -10.46
N HIS A 122 -3.09 -0.43 -11.13
CA HIS A 122 -2.81 -0.43 -12.56
C HIS A 122 -1.34 -0.77 -12.80
N THR A 123 -1.09 -1.94 -13.40
CA THR A 123 0.26 -2.38 -13.77
C THR A 123 0.42 -2.23 -15.29
N PRO A 124 1.48 -1.56 -15.77
CA PRO A 124 1.71 -1.44 -17.20
C PRO A 124 1.98 -2.83 -17.81
N LEU A 125 1.38 -3.10 -18.96
CA LEU A 125 1.65 -4.32 -19.72
C LEU A 125 3.04 -4.24 -20.34
N LEU A 126 3.87 -5.25 -20.09
CA LEU A 126 5.18 -5.37 -20.71
C LEU A 126 5.01 -5.78 -22.17
N LYS A 127 5.21 -4.83 -23.09
CA LYS A 127 5.18 -5.10 -24.53
C LYS A 127 6.56 -5.59 -24.98
N VAL A 128 6.59 -6.67 -25.76
CA VAL A 128 7.80 -7.09 -26.47
C VAL A 128 8.16 -6.00 -27.46
N LYS A 129 9.39 -5.50 -27.37
CA LYS A 129 9.94 -4.48 -28.27
C LYS A 129 11.25 -5.01 -28.81
N THR A 130 11.39 -5.15 -30.12
CA THR A 130 12.66 -5.51 -30.74
C THR A 130 13.20 -4.33 -31.52
N TYR A 131 14.51 -4.05 -31.40
CA TYR A 131 15.11 -2.91 -32.11
C TYR A 131 15.06 -3.11 -33.64
N ALA A 132 15.04 -4.36 -34.11
CA ALA A 132 14.88 -4.71 -35.52
C ALA A 132 13.55 -4.20 -36.12
N ASP A 133 12.50 -4.03 -35.29
CA ASP A 133 11.21 -3.48 -35.73
C ASP A 133 11.35 -2.07 -36.31
N ASN A 134 12.38 -1.32 -35.91
CA ASN A 134 12.63 0.03 -36.42
C ASN A 134 12.98 0.04 -37.92
N PHE A 135 13.58 -1.04 -38.44
CA PHE A 135 14.07 -1.15 -39.82
C PHE A 135 13.27 -2.12 -40.68
N LYS A 136 12.10 -2.59 -40.20
CA LYS A 136 11.24 -3.45 -41.00
C LYS A 136 10.74 -2.71 -42.24
N TRP A 137 10.75 -3.41 -43.38
CA TRP A 137 10.19 -2.90 -44.63
C TRP A 137 8.72 -2.50 -44.45
N LYS A 138 8.40 -1.22 -44.68
CA LYS A 138 7.07 -0.64 -44.41
C LYS A 138 6.06 -0.81 -45.58
N GLY A 139 6.44 -1.54 -46.62
CA GLY A 139 5.65 -1.66 -47.84
C GLY A 139 5.88 -0.49 -48.81
N LEU A 140 5.25 -0.59 -49.99
CA LEU A 140 5.25 0.50 -50.95
C LEU A 140 4.47 1.70 -50.38
N PRO A 141 4.83 2.95 -50.74
CA PRO A 141 4.04 4.10 -50.37
C PRO A 141 2.63 3.93 -50.92
N LYS A 142 1.60 4.05 -50.06
CA LYS A 142 0.23 4.13 -50.55
C LYS A 142 0.14 5.35 -51.46
N SER A 143 -0.21 5.14 -52.72
CA SER A 143 -0.62 6.20 -53.62
C SER A 143 -1.72 7.00 -52.92
N ALA A 144 -1.51 8.30 -52.81
CA ALA A 144 -2.52 9.22 -52.31
C ALA A 144 -3.68 9.20 -53.31
N GLU A 145 -4.73 8.43 -53.00
CA GLU A 145 -6.01 8.53 -53.69
C GLU A 145 -6.80 9.67 -53.05
N GLU A 146 -7.34 10.52 -53.93
CA GLU A 146 -8.16 11.72 -53.69
C GLU A 146 -9.43 11.47 -52.85
#